data_AF-A0A495ZJZ3-F1
#
_entry.id   AF-A0A495ZJZ3-F1
#
_cell.length_a   1.000
_cell.length_b   1.000
_cell.length_c   1.000
_cell.angle_alpha   90.00
_cell.angle_beta   90.00
_cell.angle_gamma   90.00
#
_symmetry.space_group_name_H-M   'P 1'
#
loop_
_entity.id
_entity.type
_entity.pdbx_description
1 polymer ?
#
loop_
_entity_poly.entity_id
_entity_poly.type
_entity_poly.pdbx_seq_one_letter_code
_entity_poly.pdbx_strand_id
1 'polypeptide(L)' 'MKKEIDLLNPETNEVVKEVREMRMKIAEKCGHDPDKIFSYYIEAGERLRKSGKYKFVDPEPPAEKPTPIESSEDKVAD' A
#
# COMPACT_ATOMS: atom_id res chain seq x y z
N MET A 1 -13.39 -3.97 13.92
CA MET A 1 -13.11 -2.61 14.45
C MET A 1 -11.91 -2.06 13.68
N LYS A 2 -12.10 -1.02 12.85
CA LYS A 2 -10.98 -0.29 12.26
C LYS A 2 -10.34 0.52 13.40
N LYS A 3 -9.10 0.21 13.78
CA LYS A 3 -8.34 1.08 14.68
C LYS A 3 -7.93 2.29 13.85
N GLU A 4 -8.60 3.42 14.03
CA GLU A 4 -8.11 4.69 13.50
C GLU A 4 -6.76 4.99 14.15
N ILE A 5 -5.77 5.32 13.31
CA ILE A 5 -4.46 5.74 13.79
C ILE A 5 -4.65 7.17 14.29
N ASP A 6 -4.61 7.36 15.60
CA ASP A 6 -4.66 8.68 16.20
C ASP A 6 -3.30 9.37 16.03
N LEU A 7 -3.14 10.11 14.94
CA LEU A 7 -1.90 10.84 14.63
C LEU A 7 -1.59 11.98 15.62
N LEU A 8 -2.51 12.32 16.53
CA LEU A 8 -2.27 13.27 17.63
C LEU A 8 -1.63 12.58 18.85
N ASN A 9 -1.63 11.24 18.91
CA ASN A 9 -0.93 10.51 19.96
C ASN A 9 0.60 10.64 19.73
N PRO A 10 1.36 11.16 20.71
CA PRO A 10 2.81 11.38 20.58
C PRO A 10 3.59 10.10 20.29
N GLU A 11 3.19 8.94 20.84
CA GLU A 11 3.85 7.66 20.57
C GLU A 11 3.68 7.24 19.11
N THR A 12 2.49 7.42 18.53
CA THR A 12 2.27 7.13 17.11
C THR A 12 3.02 8.09 16.21
N ASN A 13 3.20 9.35 16.64
CA ASN A 13 3.96 10.36 15.93
C ASN A 13 5.45 9.98 15.86
N GLU A 14 6.01 9.44 16.94
CA GLU A 14 7.38 8.92 16.96
C GLU A 14 7.57 7.73 16.01
N VAL A 15 6.65 6.77 16.00
CA VAL A 15 6.69 5.63 15.06
C VAL A 15 6.59 6.11 13.61
N VAL A 16 5.69 7.06 13.32
CA VAL A 16 5.54 7.63 11.98
C VAL A 16 6.83 8.36 11.56
N LYS A 17 7.45 9.10 12.47
CA LYS A 17 8.73 9.78 12.24
C LYS A 17 9.83 8.78 11.91
N GLU A 18 9.96 7.70 12.70
CA GLU A 18 10.96 6.65 12.46
C GLU A 18 10.76 5.99 11.09
N VAL A 19 9.52 5.64 10.73
CA VAL A 19 9.19 5.09 9.42
C VAL A 19 9.57 6.07 8.30
N ARG A 20 9.31 7.37 8.48
CA ARG A 20 9.68 8.39 7.51
C ARG A 20 11.19 8.51 7.35
N GLU A 21 11.95 8.52 8.44
CA GLU A 21 13.42 8.55 8.41
C GLU A 21 13.99 7.33 7.68
N MET A 22 13.45 6.13 7.94
CA MET A 22 13.84 4.92 7.22
C MET A 22 13.57 5.03 5.72
N ARG A 23 12.41 5.55 5.31
CA ARG A 23 12.08 5.78 3.89
C ARG A 23 13.03 6.76 3.22
N MET A 24 13.44 7.83 3.91
CA MET A 24 14.42 8.79 3.39
C MET A 24 15.78 8.14 3.19
N LYS A 25 16.26 7.36 4.16
CA LYS A 25 17.53 6.61 4.02
C LYS A 25 17.49 5.60 2.87
N ILE A 26 16.33 4.96 2.62
CA ILE A 26 16.15 4.07 1.46
C ILE A 26 16.19 4.88 0.16
N ALA A 27 15.48 6.02 0.10
CA ALA A 27 15.49 6.88 -1.07
C ALA A 27 16.90 7.39 -1.41
N GLU A 28 17.67 7.83 -0.41
CA GLU A 28 19.08 8.22 -0.58
C GLU A 28 19.92 7.08 -1.17
N LYS A 29 19.80 5.85 -0.64
CA LYS A 29 20.50 4.66 -1.16
C LYS A 29 20.14 4.33 -2.60
N CYS A 30 18.90 4.58 -2.99
CA CYS A 30 18.40 4.35 -4.34
C CYS A 30 18.63 5.54 -5.28
N GLY A 31 19.23 6.65 -4.82
CA GLY A 31 19.43 7.85 -5.61
C GLY A 31 18.13 8.59 -5.94
N HIS A 32 17.11 8.47 -5.09
CA HIS A 32 15.76 8.99 -5.26
C HIS A 32 15.04 8.50 -6.54
N ASP A 33 15.53 7.42 -7.14
CA ASP A 33 14.96 6.79 -8.33
C ASP A 33 13.76 5.90 -7.95
N PRO A 34 12.52 6.20 -8.41
CA PRO A 34 11.32 5.46 -8.05
C PRO A 34 11.39 3.97 -8.38
N ASP A 35 11.98 3.61 -9.52
CA ASP A 35 12.04 2.21 -9.97
C ASP A 35 12.98 1.41 -9.09
N LYS A 36 14.11 2.01 -8.69
CA LYS A 36 15.05 1.39 -7.74
C LYS A 36 14.47 1.27 -6.34
N ILE A 37 13.70 2.27 -5.90
CA ILE A 37 13.00 2.22 -4.61
C ILE A 37 11.96 1.10 -4.61
N PHE A 38 11.17 0.99 -5.68
CA PHE A 38 10.18 -0.08 -5.82
C PHE A 38 10.84 -1.46 -5.79
N SER A 39 11.89 -1.64 -6.59
CA SER A 39 12.68 -2.89 -6.63
C SER A 39 13.25 -3.25 -5.25
N TYR A 40 13.77 -2.27 -4.52
CA TYR A 40 14.27 -2.45 -3.16
C TYR A 40 13.20 -3.01 -2.21
N TYR A 41 11.97 -2.48 -2.28
CA TYR A 41 10.87 -2.96 -1.43
C TYR A 41 10.43 -4.37 -1.78
N ILE A 42 10.40 -4.74 -3.07
CA ILE A 42 10.09 -6.10 -3.51
C ILE A 42 11.12 -7.09 -2.95
N GLU A 43 12.41 -6.82 -3.14
CA GLU A 43 13.50 -7.67 -2.61
C GLU A 43 13.48 -7.78 -1.08
N ALA A 44 13.22 -6.67 -0.38
CA ALA A 44 13.06 -6.67 1.06
C ALA A 44 11.88 -7.55 1.49
N GLY A 45 10.73 -7.43 0.82
CA GLY A 45 9.55 -8.25 1.05
C GLY A 45 9.82 -9.74 0.83
N GLU A 46 10.52 -10.10 -0.25
CA GLU A 46 10.90 -11.49 -0.51
C GLU A 46 11.84 -12.06 0.57
N ARG A 47 12.85 -11.29 0.99
CA ARG A 47 13.76 -11.72 2.07
C ARG A 47 13.01 -11.98 3.36
N LEU A 48 12.07 -11.09 3.70
CA LEU A 48 11.25 -11.24 4.90
C LEU A 48 10.29 -12.43 4.79
N ARG A 49 9.69 -12.69 3.62
CA ARG A 49 8.90 -13.90 3.36
C ARG A 49 9.74 -15.16 3.56
N LYS A 50 10.93 -15.22 2.96
CA LYS A 50 11.87 -16.34 3.07
C LYS A 50 12.34 -16.60 4.51
N SER A 51 12.36 -15.56 5.36
CA SER A 51 12.75 -15.70 6.77
C SER A 51 11.75 -16.50 7.62
N GLY A 52 10.49 -16.65 7.17
CA GLY A 52 9.43 -17.33 7.93
C GLY A 52 8.98 -16.59 9.21
N LYS A 53 9.61 -15.46 9.56
CA LYS A 53 9.32 -14.70 10.79
C LYS A 53 7.96 -13.98 10.76
N TYR A 54 7.45 -13.67 9.57
CA TYR A 54 6.24 -12.89 9.38
C TYR A 54 5.25 -13.65 8.49
N LYS A 55 3.95 -13.52 8.79
CA LYS A 55 2.87 -13.98 7.92
C LYS A 55 2.54 -12.85 6.94
N PHE A 56 2.71 -13.12 5.66
CA PHE A 56 2.32 -12.20 4.60
C PHE A 56 0.89 -12.50 4.17
N VAL A 57 0.11 -11.44 3.96
CA VAL A 57 -1.19 -11.53 3.31
C VAL A 57 -0.95 -11.13 1.87
N ASP A 58 -1.12 -12.07 0.95
CA ASP A 58 -1.08 -11.75 -0.47
C ASP A 58 -2.39 -11.04 -0.85
N PRO A 59 -2.32 -10.00 -1.67
CA PRO A 59 -3.53 -9.32 -2.12
C PRO A 59 -4.42 -10.33 -2.85
N GLU A 60 -5.72 -10.31 -2.56
CA GLU A 60 -6.69 -11.09 -3.33
C GLU A 60 -6.55 -10.69 -4.81
N PRO A 61 -6.63 -11.66 -5.74
CA PRO A 61 -6.64 -11.35 -7.15
C PRO A 61 -7.78 -10.35 -7.42
N PRO A 62 -7.57 -9.33 -8.25
CA PRO A 62 -8.59 -8.33 -8.51
C PRO A 62 -9.86 -9.06 -8.98
N ALA A 63 -10.95 -8.90 -8.23
CA ALA A 63 -12.26 -9.37 -8.65
C ALA A 63 -12.49 -8.87 -10.08
N GLU A 64 -12.89 -9.77 -10.97
CA GLU A 64 -13.22 -9.44 -12.36
C GLU A 64 -14.07 -8.17 -12.37
N LYS A 65 -13.60 -7.16 -13.12
CA LYS A 65 -14.30 -5.87 -13.22
C LYS A 65 -15.76 -6.16 -13.60
N PRO A 66 -16.77 -5.61 -12.89
CA PRO A 66 -18.15 -5.77 -13.32
C PRO A 66 -18.26 -5.24 -14.76
N THR A 67 -18.75 -6.10 -15.65
CA THR A 67 -19.07 -5.74 -17.04
C THR A 67 -20.00 -4.52 -17.03
N PRO A 68 -19.84 -3.56 -17.97
CA PRO A 68 -20.71 -2.39 -18.03
C PRO A 68 -22.16 -2.85 -18.17
N ILE A 69 -23.00 -2.49 -17.20
CA ILE A 69 -24.45 -2.64 -17.33
C ILE A 69 -24.87 -1.58 -18.34
N GLU A 70 -25.36 -1.99 -19.51
CA GLU A 70 -26.00 -1.11 -20.48
C GLU A 70 -27.12 -0.33 -19.77
N SER A 71 -26.98 1.00 -19.76
CA SER A 71 -28.01 1.92 -19.31
C SER A 71 -29.20 1.84 -20.26
N SER A 72 -30.29 1.21 -19.80
CA SER A 72 -31.57 1.19 -20.51
C SER A 72 -32.19 2.59 -20.51
N GLU A 73 -32.19 3.18 -21.71
CA GLU A 73 -33.18 4.07 -22.34
C GLU A 73 -34.08 4.93 -21.43
N ASP A 74 -33.91 6.24 -21.61
CA ASP A 74 -34.90 7.28 -21.34
C ASP A 74 -36.29 6.92 -21.90
N LYS A 75 -37.32 6.97 -21.07
CA LYS A 75 -38.69 7.27 -21.52
C LYS A 75 -39.28 8.39 -20.68
N VAL A 76 -39.21 9.60 -21.25
CA VAL A 76 -40.15 10.69 -20.96
C VAL A 76 -41.51 10.29 -21.56
N ALA A 77 -42.57 10.35 -20.76
CA ALA A 77 -43.95 10.29 -21.25
C ALA A 77 -44.69 11.56 -20.79
N ASP A 78 -45.45 12.08 -21.76
CA ASP A 78 -46.28 13.29 -21.86
C ASP A 78 -47.31 13.49 -20.74
#